data_AF-A0A660S2Q1-F1
#
_entry.id   AF-A0A660S2Q1-F1
#
_cell.length_a   1.000
_cell.length_b   1.000
_cell.length_c   1.000
_cell.angle_alpha   90.00
_cell.angle_beta   90.00
_cell.angle_gamma   90.00
#
_symmetry.space_group_name_H-M   'P 1'
#
loop_
_entity.id
_entity.type
_entity.pdbx_description
1 polymer ?
#
loop_
_entity_poly.entity_id
_entity_poly.type
_entity_poly.pdbx_seq_one_letter_code
_entity_poly.pdbx_strand_id
1 'polypeptide(L)'
;MNLPFEDAIKRLETIVGKLEAGETPLEESLKLFEEGMSLIRYCQRKLDEVEKKVELLIKNEQGEFETKPFSLGSNHPGNQA
;
A
#
# COMPACT_ATOMS: atom_id res chain seq x y z
N MET A 1 10.27 9.60 -6.70
CA MET A 1 9.26 8.96 -7.58
C MET A 1 7.96 9.73 -7.40
N ASN A 2 7.35 10.22 -8.47
CA ASN A 2 6.07 10.94 -8.44
C ASN A 2 5.10 10.21 -9.37
N LEU A 3 4.40 9.21 -8.83
CA LEU A 3 3.50 8.31 -9.56
C LEU A 3 2.16 8.26 -8.80
N PRO A 4 0.99 8.28 -9.47
CA PRO A 4 -0.28 8.05 -8.78
C PRO A 4 -0.26 6.74 -7.99
N PHE A 5 -0.92 6.71 -6.82
CA PHE A 5 -0.93 5.53 -5.94
C PHE A 5 -1.47 4.30 -6.66
N GLU A 6 -2.58 4.44 -7.38
CA GLU A 6 -3.20 3.38 -8.18
C GLU A 6 -2.25 2.82 -9.25
N ASP A 7 -1.45 3.68 -9.87
CA ASP A 7 -0.50 3.25 -10.89
C ASP A 7 0.69 2.52 -10.28
N ALA A 8 1.11 2.90 -9.06
CA ALA A 8 2.14 2.19 -8.32
C ALA A 8 1.68 0.77 -7.93
N ILE A 9 0.41 0.62 -7.52
CA ILE A 9 -0.20 -0.67 -7.21
C ILE A 9 -0.32 -1.54 -8.47
N LYS A 10 -0.87 -1.01 -9.57
CA LYS A 10 -0.96 -1.75 -10.85
C LYS A 10 0.40 -2.23 -11.35
N ARG A 11 1.43 -1.38 -11.19
CA ARG A 11 2.80 -1.77 -11.56
C ARG A 11 3.31 -2.89 -10.67
N LEU A 12 3.06 -2.84 -9.36
CA LEU A 12 3.44 -3.90 -8.43
C LEU A 12 2.75 -5.22 -8.78
N GLU A 13 1.44 -5.22 -9.08
CA GLU A 13 0.70 -6.40 -9.54
C GLU A 13 1.30 -7.00 -10.82
N THR A 14 1.66 -6.13 -11.77
CA THR A 14 2.32 -6.55 -13.02
C THR A 14 3.67 -7.22 -12.74
N ILE A 15 4.46 -6.67 -11.82
CA ILE A 15 5.76 -7.21 -11.41
C ILE A 15 5.57 -8.59 -10.77
N VAL A 16 4.63 -8.71 -9.82
CA VAL A 16 4.32 -9.97 -9.13
C VAL A 16 3.92 -11.03 -10.15
N GLY A 17 2.97 -10.73 -11.04
CA GLY A 17 2.54 -11.67 -12.07
C GLY A 17 3.67 -12.15 -12.98
N LYS A 18 4.62 -11.27 -13.33
CA LYS A 18 5.81 -11.64 -14.13
C LYS A 18 6.79 -12.53 -13.38
N LEU A 19 6.98 -12.29 -12.08
CA LEU A 19 7.85 -13.11 -11.23
C LEU A 19 7.22 -14.49 -10.99
N GLU A 20 5.90 -14.54 -10.76
CA GLU A 20 5.15 -15.79 -10.56
C GLU A 20 5.07 -16.66 -11.81
N ALA A 21 5.05 -16.06 -13.00
CA ALA A 21 5.07 -16.80 -14.26
C ALA A 21 6.36 -17.62 -14.46
N GLY A 22 7.47 -17.24 -13.81
CA GLY A 22 8.71 -18.02 -13.82
C GLY A 22 9.48 -18.05 -15.15
N GLU A 23 8.98 -17.39 -16.20
CA GLU A 23 9.62 -17.33 -17.52
C GLU A 23 10.66 -16.19 -17.65
N THR A 24 10.88 -15.43 -16.57
CA THR A 24 11.76 -14.27 -16.57
C THR A 24 13.22 -14.66 -16.26
N PRO A 25 14.21 -14.22 -17.08
CA PRO A 25 15.62 -14.46 -16.77
C PRO A 25 16.02 -13.95 -15.38
N LEU A 26 17.01 -14.57 -14.74
CA LEU A 26 17.44 -14.23 -13.37
C LEU A 26 17.76 -12.74 -13.22
N GLU A 27 18.55 -12.18 -14.14
CA GLU A 27 18.97 -10.77 -14.12
C GLU A 27 17.78 -9.82 -14.17
N GLU A 28 16.76 -10.15 -14.97
CA GLU A 28 15.54 -9.37 -15.09
C GLU A 28 14.64 -9.55 -13.87
N SER A 29 14.61 -10.76 -13.30
CA SER A 29 13.88 -11.06 -12.07
C SER A 29 14.42 -10.24 -10.89
N LEU A 30 15.74 -10.06 -10.80
CA LEU A 30 16.37 -9.21 -9.80
C LEU A 30 15.96 -7.73 -9.95
N LYS A 31 15.95 -7.21 -11.18
CA LYS A 31 15.49 -5.83 -11.44
C LYS A 31 14.02 -5.63 -11.08
N LEU A 32 13.16 -6.56 -11.48
CA LEU A 32 11.74 -6.54 -11.15
C LEU A 32 11.52 -6.59 -9.64
N PHE A 33 12.30 -7.40 -8.91
CA PHE A 33 12.26 -7.46 -7.46
C PHE A 33 12.68 -6.13 -6.81
N GLU A 34 13.79 -5.52 -7.24
CA GLU A 34 14.25 -4.22 -6.74
C GLU A 34 13.22 -3.12 -7.00
N GLU A 35 12.62 -3.11 -8.19
CA GLU A 35 11.54 -2.20 -8.54
C GLU A 35 10.32 -2.40 -7.65
N GLY A 36 9.88 -3.65 -7.46
CA GLY A 36 8.77 -4.01 -6.58
C GLY A 36 9.00 -3.55 -5.15
N MET A 37 10.20 -3.75 -4.60
CA MET A 37 10.57 -3.27 -3.28
C MET A 37 10.56 -1.73 -3.19
N SER A 38 10.94 -1.04 -4.25
CA SER A 38 10.87 0.43 -4.32
C SER A 38 9.42 0.93 -4.32
N LEU A 39 8.53 0.26 -5.06
CA LEU A 39 7.10 0.55 -5.14
C LEU A 39 6.41 0.31 -3.79
N ILE A 40 6.70 -0.79 -3.12
CA ILE A 40 6.17 -1.08 -1.77
C ILE A 40 6.51 0.05 -0.80
N ARG A 41 7.79 0.44 -0.74
CA ARG A 41 8.23 1.55 0.11
C ARG A 41 7.59 2.88 -0.28
N TYR A 42 7.32 3.09 -1.57
CA TYR A 42 6.63 4.28 -2.05
C TYR A 42 5.17 4.32 -1.58
N CYS A 43 4.44 3.21 -1.76
CA CYS A 43 3.04 3.10 -1.33
C CYS A 43 2.89 3.26 0.18
N GLN A 44 3.75 2.63 0.99
CA GLN A 44 3.77 2.79 2.45
C GLN A 44 3.91 4.25 2.86
N ARG A 45 4.92 4.96 2.34
CA ARG A 45 5.10 6.39 2.63
C ARG A 45 3.89 7.24 2.24
N LYS A 46 3.24 6.92 1.10
CA LYS A 46 2.05 7.64 0.65
C LYS A 46 0.87 7.43 1.59
N LEU A 47 0.68 6.22 2.09
CA LEU A 47 -0.35 5.92 3.08
C LEU A 47 -0.06 6.64 4.41
N ASP A 48 1.19 6.60 4.90
CA ASP A 48 1.59 7.31 6.12
C ASP A 48 1.35 8.83 6.01
N GLU A 49 1.63 9.42 4.84
CA GLU A 49 1.37 10.83 4.55
C GLU A 49 -0.13 11.16 4.60
N VAL A 50 -0.98 10.25 4.12
CA VAL A 50 -2.45 10.42 4.13
C VAL A 50 -2.99 10.23 5.55
N GLU A 51 -2.54 9.21 6.27
CA GLU A 51 -2.94 8.95 7.65
C GLU A 51 -2.68 10.16 8.55
N LYS A 52 -1.46 10.71 8.51
CA LYS A 52 -1.12 11.93 9.27
C LYS A 52 -2.01 13.13 8.92
N LYS A 53 -2.37 13.28 7.64
CA LYS A 53 -3.28 14.37 7.22
C LYS A 53 -4.69 14.14 7.78
N VAL A 54 -5.17 12.91 7.80
CA VAL A 54 -6.47 12.56 8.38
C VAL A 54 -6.46 12.79 9.90
N GLU A 55 -5.42 12.38 10.62
CA GLU A 55 -5.25 12.66 12.05
C GLU A 55 -5.30 14.16 12.37
N LEU A 56 -4.66 14.99 11.54
CA LEU A 56 -4.69 16.44 11.70
C LEU A 56 -6.07 17.07 11.44
N LEU A 57 -6.89 16.47 10.57
CA LEU A 57 -8.27 16.92 10.30
C LEU A 57 -9.27 16.46 11.37
N ILE A 58 -8.99 15.35 12.06
CA ILE A 58 -9.84 14.80 13.12
C ILE A 58 -9.67 15.58 14.44
N LYS A 59 -8.54 16.27 14.64
CA LYS A 59 -8.56 17.50 15.47
C LYS A 59 -9.43 18.49 14.68
N ASN A 60 -10.67 18.86 15.01
CA ASN A 60 -11.33 19.16 16.28
C ASN A 60 -12.74 19.78 16.05
N GLU A 61 -13.70 19.64 16.98
CA GLU A 61 -14.60 20.76 17.42
C GLU A 61 -14.30 21.19 18.88
N GLN A 62 -13.60 20.37 19.68
CA GLN A 62 -13.33 20.59 21.11
C GLN A 62 -11.82 20.62 21.47
N GLY A 63 -10.93 20.50 20.50
CA GLY A 63 -9.47 20.72 20.68
C GLY A 63 -8.67 19.54 21.23
N GLU A 64 -9.30 18.38 21.49
CA GLU A 64 -8.61 17.20 22.00
C GLU A 64 -8.10 16.27 20.88
N PHE A 65 -6.98 15.60 21.16
CA PHE A 65 -6.43 14.56 20.28
C PHE A 65 -7.08 13.21 20.63
N GLU A 66 -8.03 12.73 19.82
CA GLU A 66 -8.44 11.33 19.86
C GLU A 66 -7.80 10.58 18.68
N THR A 67 -6.94 9.60 18.98
CA THR A 67 -6.52 8.60 17.97
C THR A 67 -7.54 7.46 17.99
N LYS A 68 -8.30 7.31 16.90
CA LYS A 68 -9.09 6.10 16.65
C LYS A 68 -8.39 5.27 15.60
N PRO A 69 -8.14 3.98 15.84
CA PRO A 69 -7.56 3.09 14.84
C PRO A 69 -8.39 3.13 13.56
N PHE A 70 -7.74 3.47 12.43
CA PHE A 70 -8.38 3.39 11.13
C PHE A 70 -8.64 1.92 10.80
N SER A 71 -9.89 1.49 11.00
CA SER A 71 -10.31 0.11 10.70
C SER A 71 -10.76 0.04 9.25
N LEU A 72 -9.87 -0.38 8.34
CA LEU A 72 -10.26 -0.87 7.01
C LEU A 72 -11.12 -2.13 7.22
N GLY A 73 -12.41 -2.03 6.90
CA GLY A 73 -13.40 -3.05 7.19
C GLY A 73 -12.99 -4.46 6.74
N SER A 74 -12.71 -5.33 7.70
CA SER A 74 -12.73 -6.78 7.53
C SER A 74 -14.18 -7.26 7.57
N ASN A 75 -14.94 -6.97 6.52
CA ASN A 75 -16.21 -7.68 6.29
C ASN A 75 -15.89 -9.03 5.61
N HIS A 76 -15.42 -9.99 6.39
CA HIS A 76 -15.37 -11.40 5.99
C HIS A 76 -16.50 -12.14 6.74
N PRO A 77 -17.63 -12.46 6.08
CA PRO A 77 -18.62 -13.37 6.67
C PRO A 77 -18.07 -14.80 6.53
N GLY A 78 -17.19 -15.17 7.45
CA GLY A 78 -16.56 -16.50 7.50
C GLY A 78 -17.10 -17.33 8.66
N ASN A 79 -18.17 -18.08 8.38
CA ASN A 79 -18.48 -19.41 8.93
C ASN A 79 -18.58 -19.55 10.47
N GLN A 80 -19.80 -19.46 11.01
CA GLN A 80 -20.15 -20.09 12.28
C GLN A 80 -20.49 -21.56 12.00
N ALA A 81 -19.67 -22.46 12.55
CA ALA A 81 -20.02 -23.87 12.77
C ALA A 81 -20.55 -24.03 14.19
#